data_AF-A0A954FXZ3-F1
#
_entry.id   AF-A0A954FXZ3-F1
#
_cell.length_a   1.000
_cell.length_b   1.000
_cell.length_c   1.000
_cell.angle_alpha   90.00
_cell.angle_beta   90.00
_cell.angle_gamma   90.00
#
_symmetry.space_group_name_H-M   'P 1'
#
loop_
_entity.id
_entity.type
_entity.pdbx_description
1 polymer ?
#
loop_
_entity_poly.entity_id
_entity_poly.type
_entity_poly.pdbx_seq_one_letter_code
_entity_poly.pdbx_strand_id
1 'polypeptide(L)'
;MTLAELLENQFRADIRFRGAAYIEAERVELTRVTADHIFAVVRDGVEYQTQLSRAEGTLKTYCTCDQFQKFSVCKHLWASILAVDAAGYLTGAVKPGYIPPFIIENAPLSFDDEVDDFDFSMPTDFEIGSPRSRKSKSGSGQTTAVSSKPRLREWEARLVELKNEFAMTPVLSKTTQQEREIFYEIDIEESQESGQLVVQTSQRQRRANGQWGKLKPLKLKAGQLQEVEHEDDRRILAYLSGGTPERTNWRAQQTETQMAAFRYRIPFELCELILPLMCGTGHVRYMDRQPDDVDSLIWDGENSWEFCMGVERNRKESNWKLNGHLKRGDEVLQIASARLIVAGGLVLTHDRITPLEDYDAFPWIKMIQHNETIEVEDGEQQELVDRLLDMPVLPRLELPAELHLEEITCEPLPELLIHSPQKKRWQQDRLYGEVHFNYLEHLVSGSSTQWAIVDREEKRCILRNRELESKAWTLLQDSGFRRLLDRRIQGRDVEISARDLGNAVRDLIKAGWAVRADGKQVHQPS
;
A
#
# COMPACT_ATOMS: atom_id res chain seq x y z
N MET A 1 -48.99 -28.56 6.91
CA MET A 1 -48.15 -28.17 8.04
C MET A 1 -47.06 -27.26 7.50
N THR A 2 -46.96 -26.05 8.02
CA THR A 2 -45.89 -25.09 7.67
C THR A 2 -44.61 -25.39 8.45
N LEU A 3 -43.50 -24.73 8.12
CA LEU A 3 -42.23 -24.92 8.84
C LEU A 3 -42.32 -24.42 10.29
N ALA A 4 -43.03 -23.31 10.50
CA ALA A 4 -43.32 -22.75 11.81
C ALA A 4 -44.18 -23.69 12.66
N GLU A 5 -45.23 -24.31 12.10
CA GLU A 5 -46.07 -25.28 12.82
C GLU A 5 -45.29 -26.52 13.26
N LEU A 6 -44.32 -26.97 12.46
CA LEU A 6 -43.47 -28.12 12.81
C LEU A 6 -42.48 -27.79 13.94
N LEU A 7 -41.93 -26.57 13.93
CA LEU A 7 -40.90 -26.14 14.88
C LEU A 7 -41.46 -25.39 16.09
N GLU A 8 -42.77 -25.15 16.17
CA GLU A 8 -43.42 -24.33 17.20
C GLU A 8 -43.05 -24.76 18.63
N ASN A 9 -43.02 -26.08 18.88
CA ASN A 9 -42.73 -26.65 20.19
C ASN A 9 -41.26 -26.48 20.63
N GLN A 10 -40.35 -26.12 19.71
CA GLN A 10 -38.95 -25.85 20.01
C GLN A 10 -38.71 -24.39 20.44
N PHE A 11 -39.68 -23.50 20.18
CA PHE A 11 -39.57 -22.08 20.50
C PHE A 11 -40.59 -21.67 21.59
N ARG A 12 -40.10 -21.11 22.69
CA ARG A 12 -40.95 -20.58 23.76
C ARG A 12 -41.85 -19.45 23.25
N ALA A 13 -43.04 -19.32 23.82
CA ALA A 13 -44.07 -18.37 23.36
C ALA A 13 -43.58 -16.89 23.35
N ASP A 14 -42.72 -16.49 24.29
CA ASP A 14 -42.12 -15.16 24.35
C ASP A 14 -41.15 -14.89 23.19
N ILE A 15 -40.39 -15.90 22.76
CA ILE A 15 -39.50 -15.83 21.59
C ILE A 15 -40.34 -15.74 20.31
N ARG A 16 -41.43 -16.53 20.23
CA ARG A 16 -42.32 -16.55 19.07
C ARG A 16 -43.03 -15.22 18.86
N PHE A 17 -43.57 -14.65 19.93
CA PHE A 17 -44.21 -13.34 19.91
C PHE A 17 -43.27 -12.24 19.44
N ARG A 18 -42.02 -12.22 19.96
CA ARG A 18 -41.01 -11.25 19.53
C ARG A 18 -40.57 -11.46 18.09
N GLY A 19 -40.40 -12.70 17.64
CA GLY A 19 -40.02 -13.01 16.25
C GLY A 19 -41.07 -12.58 15.23
N ALA A 20 -42.37 -12.74 15.54
CA ALA A 20 -43.46 -12.26 14.69
C ALA A 20 -43.42 -10.73 14.50
N ALA A 21 -43.12 -9.98 15.57
CA ALA A 21 -43.01 -8.52 15.51
C ALA A 21 -41.89 -8.02 14.57
N TYR A 22 -40.85 -8.81 14.31
CA TYR A 22 -39.81 -8.42 13.33
C TYR A 22 -40.27 -8.58 11.88
N ILE A 23 -41.20 -9.49 11.61
CA ILE A 23 -41.82 -9.64 10.29
C ILE A 23 -42.81 -8.53 10.02
N GLU A 24 -43.65 -8.20 11.01
CA GLU A 24 -44.63 -7.11 10.88
C GLU A 24 -43.96 -5.76 10.71
N ALA A 25 -42.73 -5.61 11.23
CA ALA A 25 -41.91 -4.42 11.08
C ALA A 25 -41.00 -4.43 9.83
N GLU A 26 -41.13 -5.40 8.92
CA GLU A 26 -40.33 -5.55 7.70
C GLU A 26 -38.80 -5.58 7.96
N ARG A 27 -38.39 -6.16 9.09
CA ARG A 27 -36.98 -6.22 9.52
C ARG A 27 -36.28 -7.51 9.13
N VAL A 28 -36.90 -8.33 8.28
CA VAL A 28 -36.37 -9.62 7.84
C VAL A 28 -36.26 -9.61 6.33
N GLU A 29 -35.05 -9.82 5.81
CA GLU A 29 -34.79 -9.90 4.37
C GLU A 29 -34.16 -11.25 4.04
N LEU A 30 -34.77 -11.99 3.11
CA LEU A 30 -34.23 -13.26 2.60
C LEU A 30 -33.22 -12.94 1.49
N THR A 31 -31.93 -13.04 1.76
CA THR A 31 -30.88 -12.59 0.84
C THR A 31 -30.54 -13.62 -0.23
N ARG A 32 -30.69 -14.92 0.09
CA ARG A 32 -30.40 -15.99 -0.87
C ARG A 32 -31.17 -17.26 -0.52
N VAL A 33 -31.90 -17.78 -1.50
CA VAL A 33 -32.62 -19.05 -1.42
C VAL A 33 -32.03 -20.01 -2.45
N THR A 34 -31.67 -21.20 -2.00
CA THR A 34 -31.21 -22.32 -2.83
C THR A 34 -32.03 -23.56 -2.48
N ALA A 35 -31.97 -24.62 -3.29
CA ALA A 35 -32.76 -25.83 -3.06
C ALA A 35 -32.56 -26.45 -1.66
N ASP A 36 -31.39 -26.27 -1.06
CA ASP A 36 -31.01 -26.87 0.24
C ASP A 36 -30.64 -25.85 1.33
N HIS A 37 -30.48 -24.56 1.01
CA HIS A 37 -30.10 -23.53 1.98
C HIS A 37 -30.90 -22.24 1.79
N ILE A 38 -31.33 -21.64 2.90
CA ILE A 38 -31.88 -20.28 2.97
C ILE A 38 -30.98 -19.43 3.86
N PHE A 39 -30.64 -18.26 3.37
CA PHE A 39 -29.92 -17.21 4.09
C PHE A 39 -30.84 -16.01 4.27
N ALA A 40 -30.89 -15.48 5.49
CA ALA A 40 -31.66 -14.29 5.80
C ALA A 40 -30.89 -13.35 6.72
N VAL A 41 -31.26 -12.08 6.67
CA VAL A 41 -30.73 -11.03 7.53
C VAL A 41 -31.88 -10.43 8.32
N VAL A 42 -31.73 -10.38 9.64
CA VAL A 42 -32.71 -9.80 10.57
C VAL A 42 -32.12 -8.57 11.26
N ARG A 43 -32.78 -7.42 11.12
CA ARG A 43 -32.36 -6.16 11.71
C ARG A 43 -32.95 -5.98 13.11
N ASP A 44 -32.10 -5.97 14.13
CA ASP A 44 -32.48 -5.78 15.53
C ASP A 44 -31.44 -4.91 16.26
N GLY A 45 -31.40 -3.63 15.89
CA GLY A 45 -30.34 -2.68 16.26
C GLY A 45 -29.03 -2.89 15.51
N VAL A 46 -28.67 -4.16 15.28
CA VAL A 46 -27.58 -4.63 14.41
C VAL A 46 -28.13 -5.71 13.47
N GLU A 47 -27.49 -5.95 12.34
CA GLU A 47 -27.87 -7.01 11.39
C GLU A 47 -27.37 -8.38 11.86
N TYR A 48 -28.30 -9.32 12.05
CA TYR A 48 -27.99 -10.70 12.40
C TYR A 48 -28.27 -11.62 11.22
N GLN A 49 -27.32 -12.51 10.91
CA GLN A 49 -27.46 -13.46 9.82
C GLN A 49 -28.03 -14.77 10.35
N THR A 50 -29.03 -15.30 9.65
CA THR A 50 -29.64 -16.59 9.93
C THR A 50 -29.51 -17.50 8.72
N GLN A 51 -29.32 -18.79 8.99
CA GLN A 51 -29.19 -19.81 7.96
C GLN A 51 -30.06 -21.02 8.31
N LEU A 52 -30.84 -21.48 7.34
CA LEU A 52 -31.59 -22.73 7.39
C LEU A 52 -30.99 -23.66 6.34
N SER A 53 -30.43 -24.79 6.76
CA SER A 53 -29.82 -25.79 5.87
C SER A 53 -30.55 -27.11 5.99
N ARG A 54 -30.91 -27.68 4.85
CA ARG A 54 -31.53 -29.00 4.76
C ARG A 54 -30.44 -30.05 4.58
N ALA A 55 -30.35 -31.00 5.52
CA ALA A 55 -29.45 -32.15 5.41
C ALA A 55 -30.15 -33.42 5.91
N GLU A 56 -30.16 -34.49 5.10
CA GLU A 56 -30.68 -35.82 5.47
C GLU A 56 -32.13 -35.81 6.01
N GLY A 57 -32.99 -34.94 5.49
CA GLY A 57 -34.40 -34.83 5.93
C GLY A 57 -34.61 -34.03 7.22
N THR A 58 -33.54 -33.47 7.80
CA THR A 58 -33.57 -32.60 8.98
C THR A 58 -33.16 -31.16 8.64
N LEU A 59 -33.67 -30.19 9.41
CA LEU A 59 -33.29 -28.78 9.29
C LEU A 59 -32.20 -28.46 10.30
N LYS A 60 -31.03 -28.07 9.81
CA LYS A 60 -30.00 -27.44 10.62
C LYS A 60 -30.21 -25.94 10.58
N THR A 61 -30.26 -25.32 11.75
CA THR A 61 -30.49 -23.89 11.91
C THR A 61 -29.26 -23.22 12.50
N TYR A 62 -28.95 -22.00 12.05
CA TYR A 62 -27.86 -21.21 12.59
C TYR A 62 -28.25 -19.73 12.67
N CYS A 63 -27.78 -19.02 13.69
CA CYS A 63 -27.90 -17.57 13.81
C CYS A 63 -26.65 -16.98 14.48
N THR A 64 -26.21 -15.80 14.03
CA THR A 64 -25.04 -15.11 14.58
C THR A 64 -25.26 -14.41 15.92
N CYS A 65 -26.48 -14.44 16.49
CA CYS A 65 -26.79 -13.73 17.72
C CYS A 65 -26.36 -14.48 19.00
N ASP A 66 -26.02 -13.72 20.05
CA ASP A 66 -25.59 -14.26 21.35
C ASP A 66 -26.60 -15.21 22.00
N GLN A 67 -27.90 -14.99 21.76
CA GLN A 67 -28.95 -15.85 22.32
C GLN A 67 -28.93 -17.25 21.67
N PHE A 68 -28.66 -17.33 20.37
CA PHE A 68 -28.56 -18.59 19.66
C PHE A 68 -27.33 -19.40 20.11
N GLN A 69 -26.19 -18.75 20.35
CA GLN A 69 -24.99 -19.43 20.85
C GLN A 69 -25.21 -20.12 22.21
N LYS A 70 -26.12 -19.60 23.04
CA LYS A 70 -26.39 -20.13 24.39
C LYS A 70 -27.50 -21.18 24.41
N PHE A 71 -28.53 -21.02 23.59
CA PHE A 71 -29.75 -21.83 23.69
C PHE A 71 -30.13 -22.55 22.39
N SER A 72 -29.36 -22.39 21.31
CA SER A 72 -29.63 -22.93 19.96
C SER A 72 -30.99 -22.53 19.35
N VAL A 73 -31.69 -21.58 19.97
CA VAL A 73 -32.94 -20.98 19.49
C VAL A 73 -32.94 -19.49 19.82
N CYS A 74 -33.45 -18.67 18.92
CA CYS A 74 -33.53 -17.22 19.11
C CYS A 74 -34.70 -16.61 18.34
N LYS A 75 -35.01 -15.35 18.67
CA LYS A 75 -36.10 -14.59 18.02
C LYS A 75 -35.82 -14.29 16.54
N HIS A 76 -34.55 -14.09 16.15
CA HIS A 76 -34.16 -13.83 14.76
C HIS A 76 -34.36 -15.07 13.87
N LEU A 77 -34.01 -16.24 14.40
CA LEU A 77 -34.21 -17.52 13.71
C LEU A 77 -35.70 -17.80 13.52
N TRP A 78 -36.53 -17.56 14.56
CA TRP A 78 -37.97 -17.71 14.45
C TRP A 78 -38.57 -16.75 13.40
N ALA A 79 -38.14 -15.49 13.39
CA ALA A 79 -38.56 -14.52 12.38
C ALA A 79 -38.21 -14.96 10.95
N SER A 80 -37.04 -15.60 10.78
CA SER A 80 -36.61 -16.13 9.47
C SER A 80 -37.44 -17.34 9.04
N ILE A 81 -37.81 -18.24 9.96
CA ILE A 81 -38.70 -19.38 9.69
C ILE A 81 -40.09 -18.89 9.26
N LEU A 82 -40.63 -17.88 9.96
CA LEU A 82 -41.90 -17.26 9.56
C LEU A 82 -41.80 -16.57 8.19
N ALA A 83 -40.65 -16.00 7.83
CA ALA A 83 -40.48 -15.30 6.55
C ALA A 83 -40.46 -16.30 5.39
N VAL A 84 -39.86 -17.46 5.60
CA VAL A 84 -39.87 -18.57 4.63
C VAL A 84 -41.28 -19.12 4.43
N ASP A 85 -42.06 -19.27 5.50
CA ASP A 85 -43.45 -19.69 5.40
C ASP A 85 -44.33 -18.63 4.71
N ALA A 86 -44.16 -17.35 5.07
CA ALA A 86 -44.93 -16.24 4.50
C ALA A 86 -44.66 -16.03 3.01
N ALA A 87 -43.40 -16.18 2.59
CA ALA A 87 -43.02 -16.06 1.19
C ALA A 87 -43.20 -17.36 0.38
N GLY A 88 -43.71 -18.44 1.00
CA GLY A 88 -44.12 -19.64 0.28
C GLY A 88 -42.98 -20.44 -0.35
N TYR A 89 -41.74 -20.31 0.14
CA TYR A 89 -40.54 -20.90 -0.46
C TYR A 89 -40.43 -22.44 -0.31
N LEU A 90 -41.50 -23.16 0.00
CA LEU A 90 -41.51 -24.61 0.17
C LEU A 90 -42.25 -25.28 -0.99
N THR A 91 -41.60 -26.23 -1.67
CA THR A 91 -42.20 -26.97 -2.81
C THR A 91 -43.35 -27.91 -2.43
N GLY A 92 -43.69 -28.08 -1.15
CA GLY A 92 -44.78 -28.95 -0.69
C GLY A 92 -45.05 -28.91 0.82
N ALA A 93 -45.96 -29.77 1.30
CA ALA A 93 -46.31 -29.84 2.72
C ALA A 93 -45.19 -30.48 3.57
N VAL A 94 -44.85 -29.83 4.69
CA VAL A 94 -43.80 -30.30 5.62
C VAL A 94 -44.31 -31.48 6.46
N LYS A 95 -43.46 -32.49 6.69
CA LYS A 95 -43.74 -33.63 7.60
C LYS A 95 -42.57 -33.85 8.58
N PRO A 96 -42.81 -34.39 9.78
CA PRO A 96 -41.72 -34.79 10.70
C PRO A 96 -40.74 -35.74 9.99
N GLY A 97 -39.47 -35.35 9.89
CA GLY A 97 -38.41 -36.10 9.20
C GLY A 97 -38.34 -35.93 7.68
N TYR A 98 -39.17 -35.08 7.08
CA TYR A 98 -39.07 -34.75 5.65
C TYR A 98 -39.46 -33.29 5.37
N ILE A 99 -38.46 -32.51 4.97
CA ILE A 99 -38.62 -31.11 4.56
C ILE A 99 -38.44 -31.03 3.03
N PRO A 100 -39.45 -30.57 2.28
CA PRO A 100 -39.35 -30.44 0.83
C PRO A 100 -38.32 -29.37 0.43
N PRO A 101 -37.70 -29.46 -0.76
CA PRO A 101 -36.70 -28.49 -1.19
C PRO A 101 -37.30 -27.09 -1.32
N PHE A 102 -36.45 -26.07 -1.16
CA PHE A 102 -36.89 -24.69 -1.25
C PHE A 102 -37.06 -24.25 -2.72
N ILE A 103 -38.07 -23.42 -2.99
CA ILE A 103 -38.35 -22.86 -4.32
C ILE A 103 -37.29 -21.79 -4.63
N ILE A 104 -36.71 -21.85 -5.83
CA ILE A 104 -35.79 -20.81 -6.32
C ILE A 104 -36.63 -19.83 -7.13
N GLU A 105 -36.94 -18.65 -6.57
CA GLU A 105 -37.47 -17.56 -7.37
C GLU A 105 -36.32 -16.95 -8.17
N ASN A 106 -36.28 -17.24 -9.48
CA ASN A 106 -35.57 -16.40 -10.43
C ASN A 106 -36.48 -15.21 -10.78
N ALA A 107 -36.57 -14.23 -9.88
CA ALA A 107 -37.10 -12.92 -10.23
C ALA A 107 -35.92 -12.06 -10.74
N PRO A 108 -35.95 -11.58 -11.99
CA PRO A 108 -34.95 -10.64 -12.46
C PRO A 108 -35.12 -9.32 -11.70
N LEU A 109 -34.04 -8.87 -11.06
CA LEU A 109 -33.96 -7.55 -10.44
C LEU A 109 -34.05 -6.47 -11.53
N SER A 110 -35.23 -5.88 -11.70
CA SER A 110 -35.36 -4.56 -12.31
C SER A 110 -34.85 -3.53 -11.31
N PHE A 111 -33.72 -2.91 -11.63
CA PHE A 111 -33.31 -1.65 -11.00
C PHE A 111 -34.25 -0.57 -11.54
N ASP A 112 -35.13 -0.06 -10.68
CA ASP A 112 -35.82 1.20 -10.92
C ASP A 112 -34.96 2.29 -10.25
N ASP A 113 -34.19 3.02 -11.06
CA ASP A 113 -33.61 4.30 -10.66
C ASP A 113 -34.76 5.32 -10.69
N GLU A 114 -35.19 5.77 -9.52
CA GLU A 114 -36.01 6.97 -9.37
C GLU A 114 -35.24 8.20 -9.89
N VAL A 115 -35.67 8.79 -11.00
CA VAL A 115 -35.69 10.26 -11.22
C VAL A 115 -36.64 10.64 -12.37
N ASP A 116 -37.75 11.24 -11.94
CA ASP A 116 -38.67 12.24 -12.53
C ASP A 116 -38.85 12.46 -14.06
N ASP A 117 -40.14 12.70 -14.35
CA ASP A 117 -40.74 13.49 -15.43
C ASP A 117 -40.74 12.94 -16.88
N PHE A 118 -41.83 12.28 -17.27
CA PHE A 118 -42.84 12.92 -18.13
C PHE A 118 -44.13 12.08 -18.29
N ASP A 119 -45.26 12.74 -18.06
CA ASP A 119 -46.64 12.31 -18.28
C ASP A 119 -46.92 11.98 -19.76
N PHE A 120 -47.38 10.75 -20.04
CA PHE A 120 -48.29 10.53 -21.15
C PHE A 120 -49.18 9.29 -20.93
N SER A 121 -50.43 9.57 -20.57
CA SER A 121 -51.54 8.62 -20.56
C SER A 121 -51.73 7.90 -21.90
N MET A 122 -51.88 6.56 -21.86
CA MET A 122 -52.37 5.76 -22.98
C MET A 122 -53.85 5.41 -22.76
N PRO A 123 -54.75 5.70 -23.72
CA PRO A 123 -56.09 5.17 -23.69
C PRO A 123 -56.16 3.75 -24.25
N THR A 124 -57.12 3.05 -23.67
CA THR A 124 -57.69 1.74 -23.95
C THR A 124 -58.06 1.44 -25.41
N ASP A 125 -58.27 0.14 -25.63
CA ASP A 125 -59.02 -0.51 -26.70
C ASP A 125 -58.26 -0.89 -27.99
N PHE A 126 -57.88 -2.18 -28.06
CA PHE A 126 -58.24 -2.98 -29.22
C PHE A 126 -58.31 -4.48 -28.90
N GLU A 127 -59.53 -5.02 -28.93
CA GLU A 127 -59.83 -6.45 -28.96
C GLU A 127 -59.31 -7.09 -30.26
N ILE A 128 -59.01 -8.40 -30.24
CA ILE A 128 -59.40 -9.39 -31.28
C ILE A 128 -59.07 -10.81 -30.80
N GLY A 129 -60.12 -11.61 -30.64
CA GLY A 129 -60.32 -12.84 -31.41
C GLY A 129 -59.47 -14.09 -31.12
N SER A 130 -59.98 -14.92 -30.22
CA SER A 130 -59.70 -16.37 -30.15
C SER A 130 -60.15 -17.12 -31.43
N PRO A 131 -59.49 -18.24 -31.78
CA PRO A 131 -60.23 -19.38 -32.30
C PRO A 131 -60.10 -20.63 -31.42
N ARG A 132 -61.28 -21.21 -31.18
CA ARG A 132 -61.57 -22.48 -30.51
C ARG A 132 -60.87 -23.66 -31.20
N SER A 133 -60.28 -24.56 -30.40
CA SER A 133 -59.99 -25.95 -30.82
C SER A 133 -60.74 -26.94 -29.92
N ARG A 134 -61.35 -27.93 -30.59
CA ARG A 134 -62.32 -28.91 -30.08
C ARG A 134 -61.61 -30.05 -29.34
N LYS A 135 -62.24 -30.50 -28.25
CA LYS A 135 -61.98 -31.80 -27.62
C LYS A 135 -62.43 -32.94 -28.56
N SER A 136 -61.58 -33.94 -28.75
CA SER A 136 -62.02 -35.32 -28.95
C SER A 136 -61.14 -36.26 -28.11
N LYS A 137 -61.79 -37.18 -27.40
CA LYS A 137 -61.20 -38.28 -26.63
C LYS A 137 -61.21 -39.52 -27.52
N SER A 138 -60.11 -40.28 -27.55
CA SER A 138 -60.05 -41.74 -27.33
C SER A 138 -58.74 -42.30 -27.88
N GLY A 139 -58.18 -43.31 -27.21
CA GLY A 139 -57.04 -44.07 -27.72
C GLY A 139 -55.96 -44.28 -26.69
N SER A 140 -56.16 -45.29 -25.85
CA SER A 140 -55.17 -45.85 -24.94
C SER A 140 -53.89 -46.29 -25.67
N GLY A 141 -52.75 -45.81 -25.20
CA GLY A 141 -51.42 -46.28 -25.58
C GLY A 141 -50.42 -45.74 -24.58
N GLN A 142 -50.24 -46.45 -23.46
CA GLN A 142 -49.17 -46.21 -22.51
C GLN A 142 -47.82 -46.35 -23.23
N THR A 143 -47.12 -45.22 -23.39
CA THR A 143 -45.66 -45.20 -23.37
C THR A 143 -45.25 -44.01 -22.52
N THR A 144 -45.13 -44.22 -21.21
CA THR A 144 -44.28 -43.37 -20.39
C THR A 144 -42.86 -43.57 -20.89
N ALA A 145 -42.41 -42.68 -21.76
CA ALA A 145 -40.99 -42.52 -22.06
C ALA A 145 -40.32 -42.03 -20.77
N VAL A 146 -39.91 -42.98 -19.93
CA VAL A 146 -38.97 -42.73 -18.85
C VAL A 146 -37.67 -42.34 -19.54
N SER A 147 -37.40 -41.03 -19.63
CA SER A 147 -36.05 -40.56 -19.91
C SER A 147 -35.19 -40.96 -18.71
N SER A 148 -34.63 -42.17 -18.76
CA SER A 148 -33.61 -42.58 -17.83
C SER A 148 -32.39 -41.72 -18.14
N LYS A 149 -32.19 -40.63 -17.39
CA LYS A 149 -30.87 -40.04 -17.28
C LYS A 149 -29.92 -41.18 -16.90
N PRO A 150 -28.89 -41.51 -17.70
CA PRO A 150 -27.97 -42.57 -17.34
C PRO A 150 -27.42 -42.25 -15.95
N ARG A 151 -27.44 -43.25 -15.05
CA ARG A 151 -26.79 -43.12 -13.74
C ARG A 151 -25.30 -42.98 -14.02
N LEU A 152 -24.84 -41.74 -14.10
CA LEU A 152 -23.43 -41.41 -14.24
C LEU A 152 -22.68 -42.14 -13.14
N ARG A 153 -21.55 -42.76 -13.48
CA ARG A 153 -20.66 -43.36 -12.49
C ARG A 153 -20.15 -42.26 -11.56
N GLU A 154 -19.73 -42.59 -10.34
CA GLU A 154 -19.33 -41.58 -9.36
C GLU A 154 -18.27 -40.61 -9.90
N TRP A 155 -17.31 -41.08 -10.70
CA TRP A 155 -16.32 -40.21 -11.34
C TRP A 155 -16.90 -39.33 -12.46
N GLU A 156 -17.90 -39.80 -13.21
CA GLU A 156 -18.60 -39.01 -14.23
C GLU A 156 -19.51 -37.95 -13.59
N ALA A 157 -20.15 -38.28 -12.46
CA ALA A 157 -20.92 -37.32 -11.67
C ALA A 157 -20.00 -36.24 -11.10
N ARG A 158 -18.80 -36.61 -10.61
CA ARG A 158 -17.76 -35.65 -10.17
C ARG A 158 -17.26 -34.75 -11.29
N LEU A 159 -17.08 -35.28 -12.51
CA LEU A 159 -16.70 -34.46 -13.67
C LEU A 159 -17.84 -33.54 -14.12
N VAL A 160 -19.10 -33.96 -14.00
CA VAL A 160 -20.26 -33.10 -14.27
C VAL A 160 -20.43 -32.04 -13.19
N GLU A 161 -20.19 -32.37 -11.91
CA GLU A 161 -20.09 -31.39 -10.81
C GLU A 161 -18.98 -30.37 -11.11
N LEU A 162 -17.77 -30.82 -11.41
CA LEU A 162 -16.66 -29.94 -11.81
C LEU A 162 -16.99 -29.11 -13.05
N LYS A 163 -17.63 -29.68 -14.07
CA LYS A 163 -18.06 -28.95 -15.27
C LYS A 163 -19.11 -27.88 -14.93
N ASN A 164 -20.03 -28.20 -14.02
CA ASN A 164 -21.04 -27.24 -13.55
C ASN A 164 -20.40 -26.19 -12.65
N GLU A 165 -19.41 -26.53 -11.83
CA GLU A 165 -18.59 -25.59 -11.08
C GLU A 165 -17.79 -24.69 -12.01
N PHE A 166 -17.20 -25.19 -13.11
CA PHE A 166 -16.56 -24.34 -14.12
C PHE A 166 -17.55 -23.44 -14.86
N ALA A 167 -18.80 -23.87 -15.02
CA ALA A 167 -19.87 -23.06 -15.62
C ALA A 167 -20.45 -22.02 -14.64
N MET A 168 -20.33 -22.25 -13.33
CA MET A 168 -20.80 -21.38 -12.24
C MET A 168 -19.68 -20.51 -11.65
N THR A 169 -18.42 -20.91 -11.83
CA THR A 169 -17.25 -20.04 -11.69
C THR A 169 -17.42 -18.99 -12.77
N PRO A 170 -17.38 -17.69 -12.46
CA PRO A 170 -17.42 -16.64 -13.47
C PRO A 170 -16.12 -16.71 -14.28
N VAL A 171 -16.02 -17.69 -15.19
CA VAL A 171 -15.06 -17.68 -16.29
C VAL A 171 -15.54 -16.58 -17.19
N LEU A 172 -15.10 -15.33 -16.92
CA LEU A 172 -15.27 -14.18 -17.80
C LEU A 172 -16.59 -14.28 -18.58
N SER A 173 -17.70 -14.42 -17.85
CA SER A 173 -19.01 -14.37 -18.49
C SER A 173 -18.99 -13.07 -19.26
N LYS A 174 -19.22 -13.14 -20.56
CA LYS A 174 -19.24 -12.05 -21.54
C LYS A 174 -20.22 -10.96 -21.14
N THR A 175 -19.97 -10.29 -20.03
CA THR A 175 -20.47 -8.98 -19.70
C THR A 175 -19.90 -8.13 -20.81
N THR A 176 -20.77 -7.76 -21.76
CA THR A 176 -20.57 -6.73 -22.77
C THR A 176 -19.15 -6.19 -22.81
N GLN A 177 -18.38 -6.65 -23.81
CA GLN A 177 -17.05 -6.17 -24.22
C GLN A 177 -17.09 -4.67 -24.52
N GLN A 178 -17.36 -3.85 -23.52
CA GLN A 178 -17.14 -2.43 -23.58
C GLN A 178 -15.68 -2.27 -23.23
N GLU A 179 -14.88 -2.15 -24.28
CA GLU A 179 -13.47 -1.77 -24.24
C GLU A 179 -13.30 -0.72 -23.14
N ARG A 180 -12.51 -1.09 -22.12
CA ARG A 180 -12.29 -0.30 -20.92
C ARG A 180 -10.81 0.07 -20.87
N GLU A 181 -10.55 1.35 -20.75
CA GLU A 181 -9.20 1.88 -20.57
C GLU A 181 -9.03 2.35 -19.12
N ILE A 182 -7.89 2.02 -18.54
CA ILE A 182 -7.48 2.43 -17.20
C ILE A 182 -6.34 3.43 -17.35
N PHE A 183 -6.43 4.54 -16.62
CA PHE A 183 -5.45 5.62 -16.62
C PHE A 183 -4.83 5.77 -15.24
N TYR A 184 -3.55 6.12 -15.22
CA TYR A 184 -2.77 6.40 -14.01
C TYR A 184 -2.42 7.89 -13.99
N GLU A 185 -3.06 8.63 -13.10
CA GLU A 185 -3.01 10.09 -13.06
C GLU A 185 -2.15 10.55 -11.88
N ILE A 186 -1.03 11.20 -12.17
CA ILE A 186 -0.10 11.74 -11.18
C ILE A 186 -0.62 13.08 -10.69
N ASP A 187 -0.83 13.18 -9.39
CA ASP A 187 -1.24 14.41 -8.72
C ASP A 187 -0.01 15.18 -8.25
N ILE A 188 0.35 16.25 -8.96
CA ILE A 188 1.57 17.02 -8.68
C ILE A 188 1.50 17.70 -7.31
N GLU A 189 0.37 18.34 -7.00
CA GLU A 189 0.20 19.15 -5.79
C GLU A 189 0.26 18.27 -4.53
N GLU A 190 -0.51 17.19 -4.51
CA GLU A 190 -0.50 16.24 -3.39
C GLU A 190 0.85 15.51 -3.27
N SER A 191 1.53 15.24 -4.39
CA SER A 191 2.87 14.62 -4.36
C SER A 191 3.92 15.55 -3.75
N GLN A 192 3.84 16.85 -4.02
CA GLN A 192 4.73 17.85 -3.41
C GLN A 192 4.47 18.00 -1.92
N GLU A 193 3.20 18.06 -1.50
CA GLU A 193 2.84 18.25 -0.10
C GLU A 193 3.18 17.01 0.75
N SER A 194 2.87 15.82 0.25
CA SER A 194 3.12 14.57 0.96
C SER A 194 4.58 14.09 0.88
N GLY A 195 5.37 14.62 -0.06
CA GLY A 195 6.75 14.19 -0.31
C GLY A 195 6.87 12.78 -0.90
N GLN A 196 5.76 12.20 -1.37
CA GLN A 196 5.69 10.87 -2.00
C GLN A 196 4.89 10.95 -3.29
N LEU A 197 5.14 10.03 -4.23
CA LEU A 197 4.37 10.03 -5.48
C LEU A 197 2.93 9.63 -5.20
N VAL A 198 1.98 10.47 -5.61
CA VAL A 198 0.55 10.19 -5.51
C VAL A 198 -0.04 9.92 -6.89
N VAL A 199 -0.59 8.71 -7.05
CA VAL A 199 -1.23 8.26 -8.28
C VAL A 199 -2.70 7.95 -8.03
N GLN A 200 -3.55 8.47 -8.91
CA GLN A 200 -4.96 8.17 -8.99
C GLN A 200 -5.24 7.20 -10.15
N THR A 201 -6.02 6.15 -9.89
CA THR A 201 -6.50 5.25 -10.93
C THR A 201 -7.86 5.71 -11.42
N SER A 202 -7.99 5.93 -12.72
CA SER A 202 -9.21 6.36 -13.39
C SER A 202 -9.56 5.41 -14.54
N GLN A 203 -10.81 5.40 -14.99
CA GLN A 203 -11.28 4.54 -16.07
C GLN A 203 -12.26 5.26 -17.00
N ARG A 204 -12.31 4.82 -18.26
CA ARG A 204 -13.42 5.13 -19.18
C ARG A 204 -13.85 3.86 -19.91
N GLN A 205 -15.14 3.78 -20.23
CA GLN A 205 -15.74 2.67 -20.96
C GLN A 205 -16.35 3.16 -22.26
N ARG A 206 -16.24 2.35 -23.30
CA ARG A 206 -16.85 2.62 -24.59
C ARG A 206 -18.36 2.42 -24.51
N ARG A 207 -19.13 3.44 -24.89
CA ARG A 207 -20.60 3.38 -24.94
C ARG A 207 -21.06 2.51 -26.13
N ALA A 208 -22.31 2.09 -26.11
CA ALA A 208 -22.93 1.32 -27.21
C ALA A 208 -22.88 2.03 -28.58
N ASN A 209 -22.72 3.36 -28.60
CA ASN A 209 -22.55 4.16 -29.81
C ASN A 209 -21.09 4.22 -30.32
N GLY A 210 -20.16 3.48 -29.71
CA GLY A 210 -18.75 3.44 -30.08
C GLY A 210 -17.91 4.63 -29.60
N GLN A 211 -18.49 5.63 -28.93
CA GLN A 211 -17.78 6.76 -28.35
C GLN A 211 -17.30 6.46 -26.93
N TRP A 212 -16.20 7.07 -26.51
CA TRP A 212 -15.71 6.98 -25.15
C TRP A 212 -16.60 7.73 -24.15
N GLY A 213 -16.90 7.08 -23.01
CA GLY A 213 -17.53 7.74 -21.88
C GLY A 213 -16.61 8.72 -21.17
N LYS A 214 -17.16 9.51 -20.25
CA LYS A 214 -16.37 10.39 -19.37
C LYS A 214 -15.45 9.56 -18.48
N LEU A 215 -14.26 10.10 -18.21
CA LEU A 215 -13.33 9.53 -17.25
C LEU A 215 -13.91 9.59 -15.83
N LYS A 216 -13.83 8.47 -15.09
CA LYS A 216 -14.28 8.36 -13.70
C LYS A 216 -13.24 7.64 -12.84
N PRO A 217 -13.12 7.96 -11.54
CA PRO A 217 -12.23 7.23 -10.64
C PRO A 217 -12.53 5.72 -10.61
N LEU A 218 -11.48 4.91 -10.70
CA LEU A 218 -11.55 3.46 -10.57
C LEU A 218 -11.45 3.08 -9.10
N LYS A 219 -12.61 2.81 -8.50
CA LYS A 219 -12.73 2.32 -7.12
C LYS A 219 -12.55 0.80 -7.09
N LEU A 220 -11.40 0.31 -6.65
CA LEU A 220 -11.11 -1.11 -6.56
C LEU A 220 -11.47 -1.69 -5.20
N LYS A 221 -12.21 -2.81 -5.20
CA LYS A 221 -12.46 -3.61 -4.00
C LYS A 221 -11.55 -4.84 -3.98
N ALA A 222 -11.11 -5.26 -2.79
CA ALA A 222 -10.37 -6.49 -2.60
C ALA A 222 -11.19 -7.69 -3.16
N GLY A 223 -10.65 -8.37 -4.18
CA GLY A 223 -11.29 -9.51 -4.86
C GLY A 223 -11.81 -9.25 -6.28
N GLN A 224 -11.91 -8.00 -6.73
CA GLN A 224 -12.40 -7.66 -8.09
C GLN A 224 -11.30 -7.48 -9.14
N LEU A 225 -10.03 -7.78 -8.80
CA LEU A 225 -8.92 -7.70 -9.76
C LEU A 225 -9.08 -8.64 -10.96
N GLN A 226 -9.81 -9.75 -10.79
CA GLN A 226 -10.09 -10.70 -11.87
C GLN A 226 -11.00 -10.11 -12.96
N GLU A 227 -11.73 -9.02 -12.68
CA GLU A 227 -12.58 -8.32 -13.65
C GLU A 227 -11.76 -7.41 -14.60
N VAL A 228 -10.47 -7.19 -14.32
CA VAL A 228 -9.58 -6.39 -15.17
C VAL A 228 -9.05 -7.25 -16.32
N GLU A 229 -9.40 -6.87 -17.55
CA GLU A 229 -9.07 -7.63 -18.76
C GLU A 229 -7.57 -7.62 -19.08
N HIS A 230 -6.94 -6.44 -19.08
CA HIS A 230 -5.52 -6.29 -19.41
C HIS A 230 -4.63 -6.86 -18.31
N GLU A 231 -3.68 -7.73 -18.68
CA GLU A 231 -2.80 -8.41 -17.73
C GLU A 231 -1.89 -7.43 -16.98
N ASP A 232 -1.30 -6.46 -17.70
CA ASP A 232 -0.44 -5.45 -17.08
C ASP A 232 -1.20 -4.58 -16.08
N ASP A 233 -2.40 -4.10 -16.42
CA ASP A 233 -3.23 -3.33 -15.48
C ASP A 233 -3.60 -4.15 -14.26
N ARG A 234 -3.97 -5.43 -14.44
CA ARG A 234 -4.27 -6.32 -13.31
C ARG A 234 -3.08 -6.44 -12.37
N ARG A 235 -1.87 -6.56 -12.93
CA ARG A 235 -0.63 -6.65 -12.17
C ARG A 235 -0.30 -5.34 -11.44
N ILE A 236 -0.40 -4.20 -12.12
CA ILE A 236 -0.16 -2.88 -11.53
C ILE A 236 -1.13 -2.62 -10.37
N LEU A 237 -2.42 -2.86 -10.59
CA LEU A 237 -3.46 -2.67 -9.57
C LEU A 237 -3.28 -3.63 -8.39
N ALA A 238 -2.77 -4.85 -8.62
CA ALA A 238 -2.41 -5.77 -7.54
C ALA A 238 -1.26 -5.22 -6.69
N TYR A 239 -0.23 -4.61 -7.30
CA TYR A 239 0.85 -3.95 -6.54
C TYR A 239 0.34 -2.75 -5.75
N LEU A 240 -0.52 -1.90 -6.34
CA LEU A 240 -1.09 -0.73 -5.67
C LEU A 240 -2.03 -1.09 -4.52
N SER A 241 -2.83 -2.15 -4.68
CA SER A 241 -3.71 -2.65 -3.61
C SER A 241 -2.97 -3.46 -2.54
N GLY A 242 -1.73 -3.88 -2.82
CA GLY A 242 -0.87 -4.60 -1.90
C GLY A 242 -1.28 -6.05 -1.67
N GLY A 243 -0.53 -6.74 -0.79
CA GLY A 243 -0.90 -8.09 -0.37
C GLY A 243 -2.16 -8.07 0.48
N THR A 244 -3.15 -8.89 0.15
CA THR A 244 -4.27 -9.15 1.06
C THR A 244 -3.74 -10.03 2.20
N PRO A 245 -3.64 -9.52 3.44
CA PRO A 245 -3.10 -10.31 4.54
C PRO A 245 -3.92 -11.58 4.74
N GLU A 246 -3.26 -12.72 4.94
CA GLU A 246 -3.92 -13.96 5.33
C GLU A 246 -4.46 -13.79 6.76
N ARG A 247 -5.78 -13.68 6.90
CA ARG A 247 -6.42 -13.25 8.15
C ARG A 247 -7.21 -14.37 8.82
N THR A 248 -6.83 -14.65 10.06
CA THR A 248 -7.49 -15.57 10.99
C THR A 248 -8.56 -14.91 11.87
N ASN A 249 -8.79 -13.58 11.75
CA ASN A 249 -9.75 -12.83 12.58
C ASN A 249 -10.66 -11.89 11.77
N TRP A 250 -11.98 -12.09 11.91
CA TRP A 250 -13.08 -11.46 11.16
C TRP A 250 -13.26 -9.94 11.35
N ARG A 251 -12.83 -9.36 12.48
CA ARG A 251 -13.06 -7.92 12.77
C ARG A 251 -12.26 -6.96 11.89
N ALA A 252 -11.08 -7.35 11.43
CA ALA A 252 -10.29 -6.53 10.51
C ALA A 252 -10.90 -6.48 9.10
N GLN A 253 -11.84 -7.39 8.79
CA GLN A 253 -12.44 -7.56 7.48
C GLN A 253 -13.51 -6.50 7.17
N GLN A 254 -14.22 -5.95 8.17
CA GLN A 254 -15.31 -4.98 7.94
C GLN A 254 -14.84 -3.57 7.58
N THR A 255 -13.73 -3.09 8.15
CA THR A 255 -13.23 -1.73 7.89
C THR A 255 -12.52 -1.61 6.55
N GLU A 256 -11.83 -2.66 6.10
CA GLU A 256 -11.11 -2.67 4.81
C GLU A 256 -11.99 -3.02 3.61
N THR A 257 -13.01 -3.87 3.76
CA THR A 257 -13.94 -4.21 2.65
C THR A 257 -14.73 -2.99 2.14
N GLN A 258 -14.82 -1.93 2.94
CA GLN A 258 -15.56 -0.71 2.61
C GLN A 258 -14.72 0.37 1.91
N MET A 259 -13.38 0.32 1.99
CA MET A 259 -12.54 1.36 1.38
C MET A 259 -12.12 0.95 -0.03
N ALA A 260 -12.96 1.26 -1.00
CA ALA A 260 -12.55 1.16 -2.39
C ALA A 260 -11.53 2.26 -2.70
N ALA A 261 -10.25 1.91 -2.64
CA ALA A 261 -9.15 2.82 -2.91
C ALA A 261 -9.08 3.11 -4.41
N PHE A 262 -8.75 4.36 -4.74
CA PHE A 262 -8.51 4.83 -6.10
C PHE A 262 -7.39 5.87 -6.15
N ARG A 263 -6.83 6.26 -5.00
CA ARG A 263 -5.68 7.16 -4.85
C ARG A 263 -4.66 6.46 -3.96
N TYR A 264 -3.41 6.45 -4.38
CA TYR A 264 -2.34 5.68 -3.77
C TYR A 264 -1.14 6.59 -3.55
N ARG A 265 -0.59 6.58 -2.32
CA ARG A 265 0.74 7.11 -2.04
C ARG A 265 1.73 5.97 -2.22
N ILE A 266 2.69 6.14 -3.10
CA ILE A 266 3.59 5.07 -3.53
C ILE A 266 4.98 5.38 -2.98
N PRO A 267 5.53 4.51 -2.10
CA PRO A 267 6.92 4.60 -1.67
C PRO A 267 7.89 4.48 -2.85
N PHE A 268 9.09 5.02 -2.72
CA PHE A 268 10.06 5.07 -3.82
C PHE A 268 10.42 3.67 -4.35
N GLU A 269 10.67 2.72 -3.46
CA GLU A 269 11.05 1.34 -3.82
C GLU A 269 9.95 0.65 -4.63
N LEU A 270 8.69 1.02 -4.39
CA LEU A 270 7.57 0.54 -5.19
C LEU A 270 7.47 1.29 -6.52
N CYS A 271 7.81 2.59 -6.56
CA CYS A 271 7.84 3.38 -7.79
C CYS A 271 8.79 2.78 -8.83
N GLU A 272 10.00 2.38 -8.45
CA GLU A 272 10.98 1.76 -9.36
C GLU A 272 10.44 0.49 -10.02
N LEU A 273 9.58 -0.25 -9.32
CA LEU A 273 8.96 -1.46 -9.85
C LEU A 273 7.75 -1.16 -10.74
N ILE A 274 6.86 -0.25 -10.31
CA ILE A 274 5.55 -0.09 -10.96
C ILE A 274 5.53 0.97 -12.05
N LEU A 275 6.37 2.01 -11.99
CA LEU A 275 6.40 3.06 -13.01
C LEU A 275 6.82 2.56 -14.39
N PRO A 276 7.82 1.66 -14.55
CA PRO A 276 8.11 1.06 -15.84
C PRO A 276 6.90 0.29 -16.41
N LEU A 277 6.19 -0.44 -15.56
CA LEU A 277 4.98 -1.19 -15.95
C LEU A 277 3.84 -0.25 -16.35
N MET A 278 3.59 0.78 -15.53
CA MET A 278 2.58 1.80 -15.79
C MET A 278 2.86 2.54 -17.10
N CYS A 279 4.08 3.05 -17.29
CA CYS A 279 4.45 3.74 -18.53
C CYS A 279 4.38 2.82 -19.75
N GLY A 280 4.64 1.52 -19.57
CA GLY A 280 4.46 0.50 -20.61
C GLY A 280 3.03 0.36 -21.13
N THR A 281 2.01 0.74 -20.33
CA THR A 281 0.60 0.73 -20.80
C THR A 281 0.28 1.91 -21.71
N GLY A 282 1.09 2.98 -21.69
CA GLY A 282 0.81 4.21 -22.44
C GLY A 282 -0.40 4.97 -21.89
N HIS A 283 -0.72 4.81 -20.60
CA HIS A 283 -1.88 5.47 -19.96
C HIS A 283 -1.53 6.30 -18.72
N VAL A 284 -0.24 6.63 -18.53
CA VAL A 284 0.25 7.48 -17.43
C VAL A 284 0.21 8.94 -17.85
N ARG A 285 -0.37 9.81 -17.01
CA ARG A 285 -0.46 11.24 -17.27
C ARG A 285 -0.49 12.07 -15.99
N TYR A 286 -0.39 13.39 -16.13
CA TYR A 286 -0.69 14.31 -15.04
C TYR A 286 -2.19 14.53 -14.89
N MET A 287 -2.65 14.75 -13.67
CA MET A 287 -4.07 14.95 -13.35
C MET A 287 -4.64 16.27 -13.93
N ASP A 288 -3.79 17.25 -14.23
CA ASP A 288 -4.16 18.53 -14.83
C ASP A 288 -4.35 18.47 -16.37
N ARG A 289 -3.98 17.36 -17.01
CA ARG A 289 -4.12 17.15 -18.46
C ARG A 289 -5.49 16.63 -18.86
N GLN A 290 -5.93 16.96 -20.08
CA GLN A 290 -7.18 16.42 -20.60
C GLN A 290 -6.99 14.97 -21.06
N PRO A 291 -8.05 14.14 -21.02
CA PRO A 291 -7.93 12.73 -21.41
C PRO A 291 -7.60 12.48 -22.87
N ASP A 292 -7.80 13.49 -23.73
CA ASP A 292 -7.52 13.44 -25.17
C ASP A 292 -6.12 13.98 -25.51
N ASP A 293 -5.34 14.43 -24.51
CA ASP A 293 -3.93 14.75 -24.70
C ASP A 293 -3.15 13.46 -24.98
N VAL A 294 -2.43 13.43 -26.11
CA VAL A 294 -1.71 12.25 -26.62
C VAL A 294 -0.42 11.97 -25.83
N ASP A 295 0.02 12.90 -25.00
CA ASP A 295 1.32 12.87 -24.35
C ASP A 295 1.29 12.07 -23.04
N SER A 296 1.37 10.76 -23.18
CA SER A 296 1.60 9.85 -22.05
C SER A 296 3.04 9.91 -21.58
N LEU A 297 3.24 9.75 -20.27
CA LEU A 297 4.56 9.78 -19.66
C LEU A 297 5.35 8.51 -19.97
N ILE A 298 6.61 8.69 -20.34
CA ILE A 298 7.55 7.61 -20.67
C ILE A 298 8.50 7.40 -19.49
N TRP A 299 8.70 6.15 -19.10
CA TRP A 299 9.72 5.79 -18.13
C TRP A 299 11.09 5.75 -18.81
N ASP A 300 12.05 6.52 -18.28
CA ASP A 300 13.44 6.56 -18.72
C ASP A 300 14.33 6.16 -17.54
N GLY A 301 14.63 4.86 -17.45
CA GLY A 301 15.39 4.28 -16.34
C GLY A 301 16.84 3.90 -16.67
N GLU A 302 17.33 4.19 -17.89
CA GLU A 302 18.68 3.79 -18.29
C GLU A 302 19.76 4.60 -17.57
N ASN A 303 19.49 5.88 -17.30
CA ASN A 303 20.40 6.78 -16.60
C ASN A 303 19.63 7.66 -15.62
N SER A 304 20.06 7.69 -14.36
CA SER A 304 19.55 8.60 -13.35
C SER A 304 20.09 10.02 -13.56
N TRP A 305 19.30 11.01 -13.16
CA TRP A 305 19.81 12.34 -12.89
C TRP A 305 20.63 12.32 -11.60
N GLU A 306 21.73 13.03 -11.56
CA GLU A 306 22.48 13.31 -10.32
C GLU A 306 22.20 14.74 -9.88
N PHE A 307 21.85 14.93 -8.62
CA PHE A 307 21.76 16.27 -8.06
C PHE A 307 23.15 16.87 -7.83
N CYS A 308 23.39 18.03 -8.40
CA CYS A 308 24.64 18.78 -8.30
C CYS A 308 24.37 20.18 -7.74
N MET A 309 25.25 20.64 -6.85
CA MET A 309 25.26 22.01 -6.33
C MET A 309 26.49 22.74 -6.85
N GLY A 310 26.29 23.93 -7.42
CA GLY A 310 27.35 24.77 -7.97
C GLY A 310 27.45 26.11 -7.27
N VAL A 311 28.67 26.56 -7.00
CA VAL A 311 28.94 27.93 -6.54
C VAL A 311 29.36 28.77 -7.73
N GLU A 312 28.57 29.77 -8.12
CA GLU A 312 28.84 30.58 -9.31
C GLU A 312 29.02 32.05 -8.96
N ARG A 313 29.98 32.71 -9.62
CA ARG A 313 30.18 34.15 -9.48
C ARG A 313 29.21 34.91 -10.39
N ASN A 314 28.33 35.70 -9.82
CA ASN A 314 27.47 36.59 -10.58
C ASN A 314 28.24 37.87 -10.94
N ARG A 315 28.62 37.96 -12.23
CA ARG A 315 29.44 39.07 -12.76
C ARG A 315 28.75 40.44 -12.73
N LYS A 316 27.42 40.51 -12.58
CA LYS A 316 26.68 41.78 -12.59
C LYS A 316 26.71 42.48 -11.23
N GLU A 317 26.54 41.71 -10.17
CA GLU A 317 26.42 42.21 -8.80
C GLU A 317 27.69 42.00 -7.98
N SER A 318 28.70 41.31 -8.54
CA SER A 318 29.94 40.92 -7.85
C SER A 318 29.71 40.09 -6.59
N ASN A 319 28.58 39.40 -6.50
CA ASN A 319 28.26 38.43 -5.45
C ASN A 319 28.46 37.00 -5.96
N TRP A 320 28.50 36.05 -5.03
CA TRP A 320 28.57 34.62 -5.27
C TRP A 320 27.21 34.01 -4.95
N LYS A 321 26.76 33.07 -5.79
CA LYS A 321 25.45 32.43 -5.66
C LYS A 321 25.59 30.91 -5.63
N LEU A 322 24.87 30.28 -4.72
CA LEU A 322 24.70 28.84 -4.69
C LEU A 322 23.50 28.45 -5.57
N ASN A 323 23.76 27.64 -6.59
CA ASN A 323 22.76 27.12 -7.51
C ASN A 323 22.72 25.59 -7.42
N GLY A 324 21.56 25.00 -7.72
CA GLY A 324 21.43 23.55 -7.85
C GLY A 324 20.85 23.19 -9.21
N HIS A 325 21.38 22.12 -9.80
CA HIS A 325 20.93 21.59 -11.07
C HIS A 325 21.04 20.06 -11.08
N LEU A 326 20.36 19.45 -12.03
CA LEU A 326 20.40 18.01 -12.23
C LEU A 326 21.29 17.72 -13.43
N LYS A 327 22.18 16.75 -13.31
CA LYS A 327 23.14 16.40 -14.36
C LYS A 327 23.02 14.93 -14.76
N ARG A 328 23.06 14.65 -16.06
CA ARG A 328 23.02 13.30 -16.60
C ARG A 328 23.99 13.22 -17.78
N GLY A 329 25.19 12.70 -17.53
CA GLY A 329 26.30 12.82 -18.50
C GLY A 329 26.62 14.29 -18.79
N ASP A 330 26.46 14.70 -20.04
CA ASP A 330 26.65 16.08 -20.50
C ASP A 330 25.35 16.91 -20.47
N GLU A 331 24.20 16.29 -20.19
CA GLU A 331 22.92 16.99 -20.10
C GLU A 331 22.75 17.65 -18.73
N VAL A 332 22.24 18.88 -18.73
CA VAL A 332 21.93 19.64 -17.51
C VAL A 332 20.48 20.08 -17.53
N LEU A 333 19.74 19.74 -16.47
CA LEU A 333 18.35 20.11 -16.25
C LEU A 333 18.24 21.04 -15.03
N GLN A 334 17.63 22.21 -15.22
CA GLN A 334 17.38 23.14 -14.13
C GLN A 334 16.23 22.63 -13.25
N ILE A 335 16.36 22.74 -11.93
CA ILE A 335 15.35 22.27 -10.97
C ILE A 335 13.98 22.91 -11.24
N ALA A 336 13.96 24.20 -11.58
CA ALA A 336 12.74 24.94 -11.90
C ALA A 336 12.03 24.46 -13.18
N SER A 337 12.71 23.70 -14.06
CA SER A 337 12.13 23.15 -15.28
C SER A 337 11.45 21.79 -15.06
N ALA A 338 11.74 21.11 -13.95
CA ALA A 338 11.03 19.89 -13.57
C ALA A 338 9.62 20.22 -13.10
N ARG A 339 8.63 19.41 -13.50
CA ARG A 339 7.23 19.60 -13.04
C ARG A 339 7.04 19.09 -11.62
N LEU A 340 7.73 18.00 -11.29
CA LEU A 340 7.73 17.40 -9.96
C LEU A 340 9.08 16.74 -9.70
N ILE A 341 9.61 16.92 -8.49
CA ILE A 341 10.72 16.15 -7.96
C ILE A 341 10.26 15.63 -6.60
N VAL A 342 10.36 14.32 -6.39
CA VAL A 342 9.87 13.65 -5.18
C VAL A 342 11.04 13.16 -4.35
N ALA A 343 10.91 13.27 -3.02
CA ALA A 343 11.87 12.70 -2.10
C ALA A 343 11.94 11.18 -2.29
N GLY A 344 13.16 10.65 -2.35
CA GLY A 344 13.40 9.24 -2.67
C GLY A 344 13.94 9.00 -4.08
N GLY A 345 13.97 10.01 -4.95
CA GLY A 345 14.79 9.94 -6.17
C GLY A 345 14.01 9.80 -7.48
N LEU A 346 13.01 10.67 -7.71
CA LEU A 346 12.32 10.75 -9.00
C LEU A 346 12.22 12.19 -9.50
N VAL A 347 12.43 12.36 -10.81
CA VAL A 347 12.25 13.61 -11.54
C VAL A 347 11.24 13.39 -12.66
N LEU A 348 10.24 14.27 -12.70
CA LEU A 348 9.14 14.21 -13.64
C LEU A 348 9.12 15.48 -14.49
N THR A 349 9.29 15.31 -15.81
CA THR A 349 9.25 16.38 -16.82
C THR A 349 7.92 16.37 -17.56
N HIS A 350 7.75 17.17 -18.60
CA HIS A 350 6.52 17.19 -19.39
C HIS A 350 6.17 15.82 -20.04
N ASP A 351 7.15 14.97 -20.32
CA ASP A 351 7.00 13.75 -21.11
C ASP A 351 7.65 12.51 -20.46
N ARG A 352 8.51 12.70 -19.45
CA ARG A 352 9.33 11.62 -18.90
C ARG A 352 9.29 11.54 -17.39
N ILE A 353 9.52 10.32 -16.91
CA ILE A 353 9.82 10.03 -15.51
C ILE A 353 11.20 9.36 -15.48
N THR A 354 12.12 9.94 -14.72
CA THR A 354 13.51 9.48 -14.61
C THR A 354 13.90 9.35 -13.14
N PRO A 355 14.67 8.32 -12.76
CA PRO A 355 15.29 8.25 -11.44
C PRO A 355 16.22 9.43 -11.16
N LEU A 356 16.38 9.78 -9.89
CA LEU A 356 17.25 10.83 -9.38
C LEU A 356 18.08 10.27 -8.23
N GLU A 357 19.39 10.41 -8.34
CA GLU A 357 20.32 10.25 -7.24
C GLU A 357 20.55 11.62 -6.61
N ASP A 358 19.96 11.83 -5.42
CA ASP A 358 20.09 13.07 -4.66
C ASP A 358 21.05 12.98 -3.49
N TYR A 359 21.65 11.81 -3.23
CA TYR A 359 22.62 11.58 -2.15
C TYR A 359 22.09 11.99 -0.76
N ASP A 360 20.82 11.71 -0.46
CA ASP A 360 20.09 12.15 0.75
C ASP A 360 19.99 13.68 0.92
N ALA A 361 20.31 14.44 -0.14
CA ALA A 361 20.41 15.89 -0.12
C ALA A 361 19.11 16.59 -0.55
N PHE A 362 17.97 15.88 -0.56
CA PHE A 362 16.66 16.42 -0.92
C PHE A 362 16.28 17.76 -0.27
N PRO A 363 16.62 18.04 1.01
CA PRO A 363 16.30 19.34 1.61
C PRO A 363 16.83 20.55 0.82
N TRP A 364 17.96 20.40 0.12
CA TRP A 364 18.50 21.43 -0.76
C TRP A 364 17.64 21.64 -2.01
N ILE A 365 17.15 20.56 -2.63
CA ILE A 365 16.23 20.64 -3.77
C ILE A 365 14.96 21.38 -3.34
N LYS A 366 14.42 21.04 -2.17
CA LYS A 366 13.22 21.70 -1.62
C LYS A 366 13.44 23.20 -1.41
N MET A 367 14.57 23.59 -0.82
CA MET A 367 14.96 25.00 -0.64
C MET A 367 14.94 25.75 -1.99
N ILE A 368 15.60 25.19 -3.01
CA ILE A 368 15.66 25.79 -4.35
C ILE A 368 14.28 25.88 -5.01
N GLN A 369 13.44 24.85 -4.87
CA GLN A 369 12.06 24.86 -5.38
C GLN A 369 11.18 25.95 -4.73
N HIS A 370 11.47 26.36 -3.49
CA HIS A 370 10.78 27.46 -2.81
C HIS A 370 11.36 28.84 -3.18
N ASN A 371 12.22 28.92 -4.20
CA ASN A 371 12.96 30.11 -4.61
C ASN A 371 13.83 30.71 -3.50
N GLU A 372 14.25 29.91 -2.53
CA GLU A 372 15.23 30.32 -1.53
C GLU A 372 16.63 30.22 -2.12
N THR A 373 17.37 31.32 -2.12
CA THR A 373 18.71 31.40 -2.71
C THR A 373 19.72 31.85 -1.68
N ILE A 374 20.89 31.21 -1.66
CA ILE A 374 22.02 31.62 -0.84
C ILE A 374 22.96 32.45 -1.71
N GLU A 375 23.14 33.70 -1.34
CA GLU A 375 24.03 34.65 -1.99
C GLU A 375 24.97 35.24 -0.93
N VAL A 376 26.26 35.34 -1.25
CA VAL A 376 27.31 35.87 -0.35
C VAL A 376 28.16 36.92 -1.08
N GLU A 377 28.77 37.82 -0.32
CA GLU A 377 29.59 38.90 -0.88
C GLU A 377 30.99 38.42 -1.33
N ASP A 378 31.68 39.23 -2.14
CA ASP A 378 33.05 38.94 -2.54
C ASP A 378 33.98 39.06 -1.31
N GLY A 379 34.68 37.97 -1.01
CA GLY A 379 35.48 37.77 0.22
C GLY A 379 34.97 36.64 1.10
N GLU A 380 33.66 36.33 1.06
CA GLU A 380 33.03 35.30 1.89
C GLU A 380 32.97 33.92 1.20
N GLN A 381 33.36 33.83 -0.08
CA GLN A 381 33.22 32.59 -0.86
C GLN A 381 33.98 31.39 -0.27
N GLN A 382 35.11 31.63 0.41
CA GLN A 382 35.86 30.53 1.04
C GLN A 382 35.14 30.00 2.27
N GLU A 383 34.60 30.90 3.12
CA GLU A 383 33.80 30.50 4.28
C GLU A 383 32.52 29.77 3.84
N LEU A 384 31.86 30.23 2.77
CA LEU A 384 30.71 29.53 2.20
C LEU A 384 31.06 28.08 1.84
N VAL A 385 32.17 27.86 1.12
CA VAL A 385 32.61 26.51 0.75
C VAL A 385 32.95 25.68 1.98
N ASP A 386 33.63 26.24 2.99
CA ASP A 386 33.95 25.52 4.23
C ASP A 386 32.66 25.07 4.96
N ARG A 387 31.66 25.96 5.06
CA ARG A 387 30.36 25.65 5.67
C ARG A 387 29.57 24.60 4.89
N LEU A 388 29.66 24.58 3.55
CA LEU A 388 29.06 23.55 2.73
C LEU A 388 29.73 22.19 2.96
N LEU A 389 31.06 22.16 2.99
CA LEU A 389 31.83 20.94 3.24
C LEU A 389 31.65 20.41 4.67
N ASP A 390 31.25 21.26 5.62
CA ASP A 390 30.89 20.88 6.99
C ASP A 390 29.49 20.24 7.14
N MET A 391 28.62 20.33 6.13
CA MET A 391 27.26 19.80 6.20
C MET A 391 27.25 18.27 6.39
N PRO A 392 26.26 17.68 7.09
CA PRO A 392 26.22 16.23 7.30
C PRO A 392 26.01 15.43 6.00
N VAL A 393 25.32 16.05 5.04
CA VAL A 393 25.00 15.49 3.73
C VAL A 393 25.26 16.59 2.72
N LEU A 394 26.15 16.32 1.77
CA LEU A 394 26.44 17.22 0.67
C LEU A 394 26.31 16.45 -0.65
N PRO A 395 25.50 16.93 -1.60
CA PRO A 395 25.44 16.35 -2.93
C PRO A 395 26.72 16.67 -3.69
N ARG A 396 26.81 16.21 -4.94
CA ARG A 396 27.97 16.50 -5.79
C ARG A 396 28.19 18.02 -5.91
N LEU A 397 29.35 18.48 -5.46
CA LEU A 397 29.69 19.91 -5.43
C LEU A 397 30.54 20.28 -6.65
N GLU A 398 30.07 21.23 -7.43
CA GLU A 398 30.80 21.80 -8.57
C GLU A 398 31.35 23.17 -8.18
N LEU A 399 32.67 23.24 -7.95
CA LEU A 399 33.36 24.48 -7.60
C LEU A 399 34.12 25.06 -8.80
N PRO A 400 34.13 26.40 -8.97
CA PRO A 400 34.99 27.07 -9.94
C PRO A 400 36.46 26.81 -9.65
N ALA A 401 37.31 26.94 -10.68
CA ALA A 401 38.75 26.68 -10.54
C ALA A 401 39.45 27.46 -9.42
N GLU A 402 38.93 28.64 -9.05
CA GLU A 402 39.45 29.47 -7.95
C GLU A 402 39.17 28.89 -6.55
N LEU A 403 38.12 28.08 -6.43
CA LEU A 403 37.64 27.48 -5.17
C LEU A 403 37.80 25.96 -5.15
N HIS A 404 38.21 25.36 -6.27
CA HIS A 404 38.41 23.92 -6.41
C HIS A 404 39.44 23.41 -5.40
N LEU A 405 39.05 22.37 -4.66
CA LEU A 405 39.91 21.63 -3.75
C LEU A 405 40.11 20.24 -4.34
N GLU A 406 41.34 19.74 -4.31
CA GLU A 406 41.64 18.39 -4.77
C GLU A 406 41.03 17.38 -3.79
N GLU A 407 40.12 16.54 -4.28
CA GLU A 407 39.50 15.48 -3.47
C GLU A 407 40.48 14.32 -3.27
N ILE A 408 40.73 13.98 -2.01
CA ILE A 408 41.62 12.88 -1.64
C ILE A 408 40.89 11.92 -0.70
N THR A 409 41.09 10.63 -0.95
CA THR A 409 40.68 9.55 -0.03
C THR A 409 41.92 8.97 0.62
N CYS A 410 41.88 8.74 1.94
CA CYS A 410 42.95 8.07 2.66
C CYS A 410 42.41 7.23 3.83
N GLU A 411 43.25 6.34 4.35
CA GLU A 411 42.88 5.48 5.48
C GLU A 411 42.97 6.28 6.80
N PRO A 412 41.91 6.30 7.63
CA PRO A 412 41.95 6.97 8.92
C PRO A 412 42.84 6.21 9.91
N LEU A 413 43.62 6.96 10.68
CA LEU A 413 44.30 6.43 11.87
C LEU A 413 43.40 6.64 13.09
N PRO A 414 42.80 5.57 13.65
CA PRO A 414 41.90 5.71 14.78
C PRO A 414 42.67 6.02 16.07
N GLU A 415 42.15 7.00 16.81
CA GLU A 415 42.70 7.46 18.08
C GLU A 415 41.63 7.37 19.18
N LEU A 416 41.98 6.75 20.31
CA LEU A 416 41.12 6.67 21.49
C LEU A 416 41.73 7.50 22.62
N LEU A 417 41.00 8.52 23.07
CA LEU A 417 41.37 9.34 24.21
C LEU A 417 40.54 8.94 25.43
N ILE A 418 41.18 8.47 26.49
CA ILE A 418 40.52 8.03 27.72
C ILE A 418 40.69 9.10 28.79
N HIS A 419 39.60 9.45 29.44
CA HIS A 419 39.56 10.42 30.54
C HIS A 419 39.63 9.73 31.89
N SER A 420 40.49 10.23 32.78
CA SER A 420 40.52 9.77 34.17
C SER A 420 39.23 10.12 34.91
N PRO A 421 38.76 9.25 35.83
CA PRO A 421 37.50 9.46 36.53
C PRO A 421 37.60 10.65 37.49
N GLN A 422 36.73 11.66 37.32
CA GLN A 422 36.65 12.81 38.24
C GLN A 422 36.02 12.41 39.59
N LYS A 423 36.87 12.06 40.57
CA LYS A 423 36.75 12.21 42.04
C LYS A 423 35.37 12.03 42.74
N LYS A 424 34.43 11.18 42.28
CA LYS A 424 33.31 10.70 43.12
C LYS A 424 33.43 9.22 43.45
N ARG A 425 33.72 8.92 44.72
CA ARG A 425 34.02 7.59 45.31
C ARG A 425 32.98 6.49 45.08
N TRP A 426 31.78 6.79 44.57
CA TRP A 426 30.69 5.82 44.42
C TRP A 426 30.44 5.34 42.97
N GLN A 427 31.13 5.91 41.98
CA GLN A 427 30.96 5.64 40.53
C GLN A 427 32.25 5.12 39.87
N GLN A 428 33.15 4.48 40.63
CA GLN A 428 34.53 4.16 40.22
C GLN A 428 34.68 3.02 39.19
N ASP A 429 33.60 2.41 38.70
CA ASP A 429 33.71 1.18 37.89
C ASP A 429 33.66 1.42 36.37
N ARG A 430 33.45 2.67 35.93
CA ARG A 430 33.33 3.03 34.50
C ARG A 430 34.23 4.21 34.14
N LEU A 431 34.95 4.06 33.04
CA LEU A 431 35.79 5.07 32.41
C LEU A 431 35.12 5.51 31.11
N TYR A 432 35.34 6.77 30.74
CA TYR A 432 34.80 7.35 29.51
C TYR A 432 35.94 7.71 28.56
N GLY A 433 35.66 7.67 27.27
CA GLY A 433 36.61 8.06 26.24
C GLY A 433 35.95 8.73 25.05
N GLU A 434 36.78 9.41 24.29
CA GLU A 434 36.49 10.05 23.02
C GLU A 434 37.21 9.30 21.91
N VAL A 435 36.51 9.10 20.80
CA VAL A 435 37.07 8.45 19.62
C VAL A 435 37.29 9.51 18.58
N HIS A 436 38.50 9.53 18.03
CA HIS A 436 38.88 10.42 16.95
C HIS A 436 39.45 9.62 15.79
N PHE A 437 39.38 10.17 14.59
CA PHE A 437 40.01 9.64 13.39
C PHE A 437 40.93 10.71 12.84
N ASN A 438 42.20 10.37 12.69
CA ASN A 438 43.21 11.24 12.13
C ASN A 438 43.33 10.98 10.63
N TYR A 439 43.15 12.02 9.83
CA TYR A 439 43.31 12.04 8.39
C TYR A 439 44.39 13.04 8.02
N LEU A 440 45.59 12.57 7.65
CA LEU A 440 46.72 13.45 7.24
C LEU A 440 46.98 14.61 8.23
N GLU A 441 47.06 14.29 9.53
CA GLU A 441 47.29 15.25 10.63
C GLU A 441 46.06 16.05 11.08
N HIS A 442 44.91 15.86 10.42
CA HIS A 442 43.63 16.45 10.84
C HIS A 442 42.84 15.48 11.73
N LEU A 443 42.64 15.86 13.00
CA LEU A 443 41.92 15.06 13.98
C LEU A 443 40.42 15.39 13.97
N VAL A 444 39.58 14.41 13.63
CA VAL A 444 38.12 14.57 13.59
C VAL A 444 37.46 13.66 14.60
N SER A 445 36.48 14.18 15.34
CA SER A 445 35.69 13.37 16.25
C SER A 445 34.90 12.28 15.51
N GLY A 446 34.92 11.06 16.05
CA GLY A 446 34.15 9.94 15.55
C GLY A 446 32.63 10.10 15.69
N SER A 447 32.16 11.06 16.49
CA SER A 447 30.76 11.46 16.57
C SER A 447 30.40 12.65 15.66
N SER A 448 31.38 13.29 15.01
CA SER A 448 31.12 14.35 14.03
C SER A 448 30.37 13.83 12.81
N THR A 449 29.35 14.59 12.40
CA THR A 449 28.56 14.33 11.20
C THR A 449 29.20 14.85 9.92
N GLN A 450 30.26 15.67 10.01
CA GLN A 450 31.00 16.18 8.85
C GLN A 450 31.42 15.03 7.93
N TRP A 451 31.22 15.17 6.62
CA TRP A 451 31.54 14.14 5.63
C TRP A 451 32.96 14.29 5.06
N ALA A 452 33.51 15.51 5.03
CA ALA A 452 34.84 15.81 4.55
C ALA A 452 35.60 16.77 5.48
N ILE A 453 36.91 16.86 5.28
CA ILE A 453 37.82 17.76 6.01
C ILE A 453 38.45 18.70 5.00
N VAL A 454 38.42 20.00 5.29
CA VAL A 454 39.00 21.01 4.40
C VAL A 454 40.40 21.35 4.86
N ASP A 455 41.39 21.07 4.01
CA ASP A 455 42.77 21.52 4.19
C ASP A 455 43.07 22.63 3.17
N ARG A 456 43.00 23.88 3.63
CA ARG A 456 43.26 25.05 2.79
C ARG A 456 44.74 25.29 2.51
N GLU A 457 45.64 24.83 3.38
CA GLU A 457 47.09 25.02 3.20
C GLU A 457 47.56 24.23 1.99
N GLU A 458 47.10 22.98 1.89
CA GLU A 458 47.41 22.08 0.78
C GLU A 458 46.37 22.09 -0.35
N LYS A 459 45.29 22.89 -0.22
CA LYS A 459 44.15 23.00 -1.16
C LYS A 459 43.46 21.66 -1.45
N ARG A 460 43.21 20.87 -0.41
CA ARG A 460 42.62 19.53 -0.51
C ARG A 460 41.33 19.42 0.28
N CYS A 461 40.44 18.58 -0.21
CA CYS A 461 39.24 18.13 0.50
C CYS A 461 39.42 16.63 0.79
N ILE A 462 39.62 16.29 2.07
CA ILE A 462 39.87 14.90 2.47
C ILE A 462 38.53 14.24 2.80
N LEU A 463 38.15 13.25 2.00
CA LEU A 463 36.90 12.52 2.17
C LEU A 463 37.02 11.49 3.30
N ARG A 464 36.09 11.52 4.25
CA ARG A 464 36.09 10.56 5.37
C ARG A 464 35.63 9.19 4.89
N ASN A 465 36.43 8.17 5.19
CA ASN A 465 36.07 6.79 4.86
C ASN A 465 35.18 6.18 5.95
N ARG A 466 33.87 6.36 5.82
CA ARG A 466 32.86 5.89 6.79
C ARG A 466 32.84 4.37 6.97
N GLU A 467 33.22 3.60 5.95
CA GLU A 467 33.30 2.14 6.06
C GLU A 467 34.43 1.70 7.00
N LEU A 468 35.62 2.31 6.86
CA LEU A 468 36.75 2.05 7.74
C LEU A 468 36.47 2.55 9.16
N GLU A 469 35.84 3.72 9.30
CA GLU A 469 35.37 4.20 10.61
C GLU A 469 34.39 3.21 11.26
N SER A 470 33.46 2.64 10.50
CA SER A 470 32.49 1.65 11.00
C SER A 470 33.16 0.34 11.44
N LYS A 471 34.16 -0.15 10.69
CA LYS A 471 34.98 -1.31 11.08
C LYS A 471 35.76 -1.03 12.37
N ALA A 472 36.33 0.17 12.51
CA ALA A 472 37.00 0.61 13.72
C ALA A 472 36.04 0.67 14.92
N TRP A 473 34.82 1.19 14.73
CA TRP A 473 33.76 1.18 15.75
C TRP A 473 33.39 -0.24 16.20
N THR A 474 33.32 -1.19 15.27
CA THR A 474 33.03 -2.59 15.56
C THR A 474 34.13 -3.22 16.41
N LEU A 475 35.40 -3.00 16.04
CA LEU A 475 36.55 -3.47 16.81
C LEU A 475 36.58 -2.91 18.24
N LEU A 476 36.23 -1.64 18.44
CA LEU A 476 36.09 -1.05 19.77
C LEU A 476 35.06 -1.79 20.62
N GLN A 477 33.90 -2.11 20.03
CA GLN A 477 32.84 -2.83 20.72
C GLN A 477 33.28 -4.25 21.10
N ASP A 478 33.93 -4.96 20.18
CA ASP A 478 34.48 -6.30 20.42
C ASP A 478 35.56 -6.30 21.51
N SER A 479 36.31 -5.19 21.64
CA SER A 479 37.31 -5.00 22.70
C SER A 479 36.69 -4.68 24.07
N GLY A 480 35.36 -4.55 24.18
CA GLY A 480 34.64 -4.36 25.44
C GLY A 480 34.17 -2.92 25.71
N PHE A 481 34.36 -1.99 24.77
CA PHE A 481 33.79 -0.64 24.88
C PHE A 481 32.30 -0.64 24.53
N ARG A 482 31.51 0.14 25.25
CA ARG A 482 30.12 0.43 24.88
C ARG A 482 30.04 1.81 24.28
N ARG A 483 29.41 1.91 23.11
CA ARG A 483 29.16 3.18 22.43
C ARG A 483 28.03 3.93 23.13
N LEU A 484 28.27 5.20 23.44
CA LEU A 484 27.28 6.13 23.96
C LEU A 484 26.71 6.92 22.77
N LEU A 485 25.39 6.90 22.60
CA LEU A 485 24.70 7.57 21.48
C LEU A 485 24.13 8.94 21.89
N ASP A 486 24.21 9.29 23.18
CA ASP A 486 23.67 10.56 23.69
C ASP A 486 24.58 11.73 23.32
N ARG A 487 24.27 12.38 22.18
CA ARG A 487 24.99 13.54 21.62
C ARG A 487 24.98 14.77 22.54
N ARG A 488 24.15 14.82 23.59
CA ARG A 488 24.11 15.94 24.54
C ARG A 488 25.32 15.96 25.48
N ILE A 489 26.02 14.83 25.60
CA ILE A 489 27.19 14.69 26.45
C ILE A 489 28.43 14.76 25.55
N GLN A 490 28.88 15.99 25.26
CA GLN A 490 30.13 16.19 24.53
C GLN A 490 31.31 15.58 25.29
N GLY A 491 32.21 14.95 24.55
CA GLY A 491 33.43 14.36 25.09
C GLY A 491 33.30 12.97 25.72
N ARG A 492 32.22 12.24 25.42
CA ARG A 492 32.01 10.85 25.87
C ARG A 492 31.36 9.99 24.79
N ASP A 493 32.17 9.50 23.86
CA ASP A 493 31.67 8.62 22.80
C ASP A 493 31.58 7.15 23.23
N VAL A 494 32.43 6.74 24.18
CA VAL A 494 32.48 5.36 24.68
C VAL A 494 32.62 5.29 26.20
N GLU A 495 32.16 4.17 26.76
CA GLU A 495 32.45 3.78 28.13
C GLU A 495 33.01 2.36 28.23
N ILE A 496 33.86 2.10 29.23
CA ILE A 496 34.41 0.77 29.53
C ILE A 496 34.55 0.57 31.04
N SER A 497 34.53 -0.68 31.50
CA SER A 497 34.88 -0.98 32.89
C SER A 497 36.39 -0.79 33.11
N ALA A 498 36.77 -0.26 34.28
CA ALA A 498 38.19 -0.14 34.66
C ALA A 498 38.94 -1.49 34.65
N ARG A 499 38.23 -2.62 34.83
CA ARG A 499 38.83 -3.97 34.82
C ARG A 499 39.18 -4.45 33.41
N ASP A 500 38.34 -4.10 32.44
CA ASP A 500 38.46 -4.58 31.06
C ASP A 500 39.41 -3.71 30.23
N LEU A 501 39.69 -2.49 30.69
CA LEU A 501 40.53 -1.52 30.00
C LEU A 501 41.91 -2.08 29.60
N GLY A 502 42.59 -2.78 30.51
CA GLY A 502 43.96 -3.27 30.26
C GLY A 502 44.04 -4.33 29.15
N ASN A 503 42.99 -5.12 28.94
CA ASN A 503 42.92 -6.06 27.83
C ASN A 503 42.55 -5.31 26.55
N ALA A 504 41.52 -4.46 26.62
CA ALA A 504 41.02 -3.68 25.50
C ALA A 504 42.11 -2.81 24.86
N VAL A 505 42.90 -2.08 25.67
CA VAL A 505 43.99 -1.23 25.17
C VAL A 505 45.08 -2.06 24.48
N ARG A 506 45.36 -3.28 24.94
CA ARG A 506 46.35 -4.15 24.28
C ARG A 506 45.87 -4.63 22.91
N ASP A 507 44.58 -4.96 22.80
CA ASP A 507 44.00 -5.41 21.54
C ASP A 507 43.90 -4.26 20.53
N LEU A 508 43.53 -3.05 20.99
CA LEU A 508 43.51 -1.85 20.15
C LEU A 508 44.90 -1.45 19.65
N ILE A 509 45.94 -1.45 20.50
CA ILE A 509 47.32 -1.13 20.09
C ILE A 509 47.83 -2.14 19.03
N LYS A 510 47.52 -3.43 19.18
CA LYS A 510 47.87 -4.45 18.18
C LYS A 510 47.17 -4.23 16.84
N ALA A 511 45.96 -3.68 16.87
CA ALA A 511 45.18 -3.32 15.70
C ALA A 511 45.54 -1.93 15.12
N GLY A 512 46.60 -1.28 15.60
CA GLY A 512 47.11 -0.02 15.04
C GLY A 512 46.46 1.25 15.60
N TRP A 513 45.71 1.16 16.70
CA TRP A 513 45.12 2.34 17.33
C TRP A 513 46.14 3.16 18.11
N ALA A 514 46.02 4.49 18.01
CA ALA A 514 46.69 5.40 18.93
C ALA A 514 45.84 5.55 20.21
N VAL A 515 46.32 5.08 21.36
CA VAL A 515 45.60 5.24 22.63
C VAL A 515 46.29 6.29 23.50
N ARG A 516 45.54 7.32 23.92
CA ARG A 516 46.01 8.39 24.81
C ARG A 516 45.18 8.42 26.10
N ALA A 517 45.83 8.65 27.23
CA ALA A 517 45.16 8.85 28.52
C ALA A 517 45.56 10.22 29.10
N ASP A 518 44.58 11.07 29.39
CA ASP A 518 44.77 12.45 29.87
C ASP A 518 45.89 13.23 29.12
N GLY A 519 45.94 13.08 27.79
CA GLY A 519 46.92 13.75 26.92
C GLY A 519 48.31 13.11 26.84
N LYS A 520 48.56 11.96 27.49
CA LYS A 520 49.82 11.20 27.36
C LYS A 520 49.60 9.92 26.55
N GLN A 521 50.53 9.64 25.64
CA GLN A 521 50.51 8.42 24.83
C GLN A 521 50.76 7.20 25.73
N VAL A 522 49.85 6.23 25.69
CA VAL A 522 49.98 4.99 26.44
C VAL A 522 50.80 4.02 25.59
N HIS A 523 52.10 3.91 25.90
CA HIS A 523 52.94 2.87 25.32
C HIS A 523 52.74 1.56 26.07
N GLN A 524 52.82 0.43 25.36
CA GLN A 524 52.89 -0.88 25.99
C GLN A 524 54.01 -0.86 27.04
N PRO A 525 53.75 -1.30 28.29
CA PRO A 525 54.84 -1.67 29.17
C PRO A 525 55.55 -2.86 28.51
N SER A 526 56.83 -2.65 28.18
CA SER A 526 57.76 -3.66 27.66
C SER A 526 57.88 -4.87 28.58
#